data_AF-A0A4Y1U0K4-F1
#
_entry.id   AF-A0A4Y1U0K4-F1
#
_cell.length_a   1.000
_cell.length_b   1.000
_cell.length_c   1.000
_cell.angle_alpha   90.00
_cell.angle_beta   90.00
_cell.angle_gamma   90.00
#
_symmetry.space_group_name_H-M   'P 1'
#
loop_
_entity.id
_entity.type
_entity.pdbx_description
1 polymer ?
#
loop_
_entity_poly.entity_id
_entity_poly.type
_entity_poly.pdbx_seq_one_letter_code
_entity_poly.pdbx_strand_id
1 'polypeptide(L)' 'CASRQLAPVLGYLGSRQKHSLPDLPYDYGALEPHINAQIMQLHHSKHHAAYVNNLNVTEEKYQEALA' A
#
# COMPACT_ATOMS: atom_id res chain seq x y z
N CYS A 1 37.02 1.10 5.74
CA CYS A 1 36.90 0.17 4.62
C CYS A 1 36.95 -1.27 5.11
N ALA A 2 35.81 -1.87 5.41
CA ALA A 2 35.67 -3.33 5.45
C ALA A 2 34.19 -3.61 5.19
N SER A 3 33.91 -4.14 4.01
CA SER A 3 32.59 -4.44 3.49
C SER A 3 31.85 -5.36 4.45
N ARG A 4 30.69 -4.89 4.93
CA ARG A 4 29.72 -5.73 5.62
C ARG A 4 28.96 -6.50 4.56
N GLN A 5 29.57 -7.56 4.04
CA GLN A 5 28.91 -8.49 3.13
C GLN A 5 27.88 -9.27 3.97
N LEU A 6 26.66 -8.75 4.06
CA LEU A 6 25.53 -9.51 4.59
C LEU A 6 25.09 -10.48 3.48
N ALA A 7 25.57 -11.71 3.56
CA ALA A 7 25.01 -12.82 2.80
C ALA A 7 23.50 -12.94 3.09
N PRO A 8 22.70 -13.39 2.10
CA PRO A 8 21.25 -13.30 2.18
C PRO A 8 20.76 -14.29 3.22
N VAL A 9 20.15 -13.77 4.29
CA VAL A 9 19.36 -14.61 5.18
C VAL A 9 18.19 -15.11 4.34
N LEU A 10 18.22 -16.41 4.05
CA LEU A 10 17.13 -17.26 3.62
C LEU A 10 15.79 -16.77 4.22
N GLY A 11 14.95 -16.13 3.40
CA GLY A 11 13.57 -15.82 3.81
C GLY A 11 13.05 -14.45 3.43
N TYR A 12 12.53 -14.32 2.21
CA TYR A 12 11.22 -13.71 1.96
C TYR A 12 10.82 -14.00 0.50
N LEU A 13 10.29 -15.20 0.23
CA LEU A 13 9.58 -15.47 -1.02
C LEU A 13 8.19 -14.81 -0.96
N GLY A 14 8.17 -13.49 -0.83
CA GLY A 14 7.03 -12.68 -1.17
C GLY A 14 7.48 -11.80 -2.30
N SER A 15 7.08 -12.13 -3.53
CA SER A 15 7.15 -11.14 -4.60
C SER A 15 6.40 -9.91 -4.09
N ARG A 16 7.12 -8.79 -3.84
CA ARG A 16 6.45 -7.49 -3.64
C ARG A 16 5.81 -7.14 -4.98
N GLN A 17 4.59 -7.61 -5.19
CA GLN A 17 3.76 -7.21 -6.31
C GLN A 17 3.27 -5.79 -6.06
N LYS A 18 2.97 -5.06 -7.14
CA LYS A 18 2.42 -3.71 -7.06
C LYS A 18 1.13 -3.74 -6.24
N HIS A 19 1.02 -2.88 -5.24
CA HIS A 19 -0.14 -2.82 -4.35
C HIS A 19 -1.36 -2.29 -5.13
N SER A 20 -2.53 -2.86 -4.87
CA SER A 20 -3.82 -2.42 -5.43
C SER A 20 -4.77 -1.94 -4.34
N LEU A 21 -5.69 -1.05 -4.71
CA LEU A 21 -6.76 -0.62 -3.83
C LEU A 21 -7.81 -1.75 -3.76
N PRO A 22 -8.09 -2.34 -2.57
CA PRO A 22 -9.10 -3.38 -2.45
C PRO A 22 -10.51 -2.78 -2.51
N ASP A 23 -11.43 -3.49 -3.17
CA ASP A 23 -12.84 -3.12 -3.15
C ASP A 23 -13.46 -3.32 -1.76
N LEU A 24 -14.41 -2.46 -1.39
CA LEU A 24 -15.15 -2.62 -0.14
C LEU A 24 -16.12 -3.81 -0.25
N PRO A 25 -16.24 -4.65 0.80
CA PRO A 25 -17.21 -5.75 0.82
C PRO A 25 -18.64 -5.28 1.08
N TYR A 26 -18.88 -3.97 1.17
CA TYR A 26 -20.17 -3.34 1.46
C TYR A 26 -20.29 -1.98 0.79
N ASP A 27 -21.53 -1.51 0.62
CA ASP A 27 -21.81 -0.19 0.08
C ASP A 27 -21.37 0.93 1.03
N TYR A 28 -21.04 2.11 0.48
CA TYR A 28 -20.55 3.24 1.28
C TYR A 28 -21.49 3.69 2.40
N GLY A 29 -22.81 3.50 2.24
CA GLY A 29 -23.82 3.86 3.24
C GLY A 29 -24.18 2.74 4.23
N ALA A 30 -23.59 1.55 4.13
CA ALA A 30 -23.97 0.40 4.96
C ALA A 30 -23.72 0.59 6.47
N LEU A 31 -22.94 1.61 6.83
CA LEU A 31 -22.55 1.92 8.22
C LEU A 31 -23.32 3.11 8.81
N GLU A 32 -24.34 3.63 8.11
CA GLU A 32 -25.20 4.67 8.65
C GLU A 32 -26.14 4.14 9.75
N PRO A 33 -26.48 4.97 10.76
CA PRO A 33 -26.17 6.40 10.92
C PRO A 33 -24.81 6.67 11.60
N HIS A 34 -24.06 5.62 11.95
CA HIS A 34 -22.83 5.75 12.72
C HIS A 34 -21.68 6.35 11.92
N ILE A 35 -21.59 6.01 10.63
CA ILE A 35 -20.58 6.53 9.73
C ILE A 35 -21.26 7.00 8.44
N ASN A 36 -21.07 8.28 8.14
CA ASN A 36 -21.67 8.93 6.98
C ASN A 36 -21.12 8.37 5.65
N ALA A 37 -22.01 8.14 4.69
CA ALA A 37 -21.64 7.53 3.40
C ALA A 37 -20.62 8.37 2.59
N GLN A 38 -20.72 9.70 2.62
CA GLN A 38 -19.79 10.59 1.92
C GLN A 38 -18.38 10.51 2.52
N ILE A 39 -18.28 10.37 3.84
CA ILE A 39 -16.99 10.18 4.52
C ILE A 39 -16.37 8.85 4.07
N MET A 40 -17.14 7.77 4.02
CA MET A 40 -16.65 6.47 3.55
C MET A 40 -16.17 6.53 2.08
N GLN A 41 -16.93 7.22 1.22
CA GLN A 41 -16.54 7.42 -0.17
C GLN A 41 -15.23 8.19 -0.29
N LEU A 42 -15.08 9.32 0.43
CA LEU A 42 -13.84 10.10 0.43
C LEU A 42 -12.67 9.32 1.02
N HIS A 43 -12.91 8.59 2.11
CA HIS A 43 -11.91 7.77 2.78
C HIS A 43 -11.34 6.69 1.85
N HIS A 44 -12.21 5.92 1.20
CA HIS A 44 -11.79 4.87 0.28
C HIS A 44 -11.18 5.43 -1.02
N SER A 45 -11.94 6.25 -1.75
CA SER A 45 -11.56 6.66 -3.11
C SER A 45 -10.40 7.65 -3.17
N LYS A 46 -10.20 8.46 -2.11
CA LYS A 46 -9.11 9.45 -2.08
C LYS A 46 -8.00 9.05 -1.13
N HIS A 47 -8.32 8.86 0.15
CA HIS A 47 -7.27 8.67 1.15
C HIS A 47 -6.57 7.32 1.01
N HIS A 48 -7.32 6.22 0.95
CA HIS A 48 -6.73 4.89 0.76
C HIS A 48 -6.04 4.76 -0.60
N ALA A 49 -6.69 5.24 -1.68
CA ALA A 49 -6.10 5.28 -3.01
C ALA A 49 -4.76 6.03 -3.04
N ALA A 50 -4.67 7.18 -2.36
CA ALA A 50 -3.44 7.96 -2.27
C ALA A 50 -2.32 7.19 -1.56
N TYR A 51 -2.61 6.46 -0.48
CA TYR A 51 -1.61 5.66 0.21
C TYR A 51 -1.06 4.53 -0.68
N VAL A 52 -1.94 3.81 -1.38
CA VAL A 52 -1.53 2.72 -2.29
C VAL A 52 -0.64 3.27 -3.42
N ASN A 53 -1.05 4.38 -4.04
CA ASN A 53 -0.29 5.00 -5.12
C ASN A 53 1.09 5.48 -4.64
N ASN A 54 1.15 6.17 -3.50
CA ASN A 54 2.41 6.70 -2.98
C ASN A 54 3.35 5.58 -2.53
N LEU A 55 2.81 4.51 -1.93
CA LEU A 55 3.61 3.34 -1.55
C LEU A 55 4.29 2.73 -2.78
N ASN A 56 3.53 2.50 -3.86
CA ASN A 56 4.07 1.97 -5.11
C ASN A 56 5.19 2.87 -5.68
N VAL A 57 4.98 4.19 -5.70
CA VAL A 57 5.99 5.15 -6.18
C VAL A 57 7.26 5.12 -5.31
N THR A 58 7.10 5.04 -3.99
CA THR A 58 8.26 4.96 -3.07
C THR A 58 9.02 3.65 -3.24
N GLU A 59 8.32 2.54 -3.46
CA GLU A 59 8.95 1.24 -3.73
C GLU A 59 9.72 1.26 -5.05
N GLU A 60 9.16 1.84 -6.11
CA GLU A 60 9.85 2.03 -7.39
C GLU A 60 11.16 2.83 -7.20
N LYS A 61 11.10 3.98 -6.52
CA LYS A 61 12.30 4.79 -6.19
C LYS A 61 13.31 4.05 -5.31
N TYR A 62 12.83 3.21 -4.39
CA TYR A 62 13.70 2.43 -3.53
C TYR A 62 14.46 1.37 -4.34
N GLN A 63 13.80 0.71 -5.30
CA GLN A 63 14.48 -0.22 -6.22
C GLN A 63 15.49 0.50 -7.11
N GLU A 64 15.15 1.69 -7.62
CA GLU A 64 16.11 2.53 -8.38
C GLU A 64 17.34 2.90 -7.57
N ALA A 65 17.18 3.22 -6.27
CA ALA A 65 18.29 3.58 -5.40
C ALA A 65 19.19 2.39 -5.01
N LEU A 66 18.70 1.16 -5.17
CA LEU A 66 19.47 -0.06 -4.91
C LEU A 66 20.21 -0.60 -6.15
N ALA A 67 19.81 -0.16 -7.35
CA ALA A 67 20.40 -0.54 -8.63
C ALA A 67 21.71 0.20 -8.91
#